data_AF-A0A662UN87-F1
#
_entry.id   AF-A0A662UN87-F1
#
_cell.length_a   1.000
_cell.length_b   1.000
_cell.length_c   1.000
_cell.angle_alpha   90.00
_cell.angle_beta   90.00
_cell.angle_gamma   90.00
#
_symmetry.space_group_name_H-M   'P 1'
#
loop_
_entity.id
_entity.type
_entity.pdbx_description
1 polymer ?
#
loop_
_entity_poly.entity_id
_entity_poly.type
_entity_poly.pdbx_seq_one_letter_code
_entity_poly.pdbx_strand_id
1 'polypeptide(L)'
;MREMFLSRLRVLSSDSRYLKAMYEAMHPDNQDTPCGMTINDYIVEVKPSSYEYVVEIKVSGEKAREFDSLRGALDDILSILSSISKLSIMLK
;
A
#
# COMPACT_ATOMS: atom_id res chain seq x y z
N MET A 1 -10.83 18.86 -3.69
CA MET A 1 -9.41 18.78 -3.26
C MET A 1 -8.65 17.96 -4.29
N ARG A 2 -7.43 18.37 -4.68
CA ARG A 2 -6.61 17.67 -5.69
C ARG A 2 -5.69 16.70 -4.96
N GLU A 3 -5.88 15.40 -5.12
CA GLU A 3 -4.98 14.37 -4.57
C GLU A 3 -3.81 14.14 -5.53
N MET A 4 -2.62 13.89 -4.99
CA MET A 4 -1.44 13.51 -5.76
C MET A 4 -1.08 12.05 -5.47
N PHE A 5 -0.86 11.28 -6.53
CA PHE A 5 -0.50 9.87 -6.45
C PHE A 5 1.01 9.74 -6.23
N LEU A 6 1.44 9.10 -5.14
CA LEU A 6 2.86 8.87 -4.86
C LEU A 6 3.32 7.51 -5.40
N SER A 7 2.60 6.45 -5.08
CA SER A 7 3.02 5.09 -5.43
C SER A 7 1.85 4.11 -5.51
N ARG A 8 2.03 3.09 -6.36
CA ARG A 8 1.15 1.93 -6.49
C ARG A 8 1.96 0.67 -6.32
N LEU A 9 1.63 -0.10 -5.29
CA LEU A 9 2.17 -1.44 -5.11
C LEU A 9 1.16 -2.47 -5.58
N ARG A 10 1.66 -3.50 -6.24
CA ARG A 10 0.85 -4.52 -6.89
C ARG A 10 1.43 -5.89 -6.57
N VAL A 11 0.65 -6.75 -5.93
CA VAL A 11 1.01 -8.14 -5.63
C VAL A 11 0.05 -9.05 -6.37
N LEU A 12 0.59 -9.84 -7.30
CA LEU A 12 -0.17 -10.80 -8.10
C LEU A 12 -0.05 -12.20 -7.50
N SER A 13 -1.17 -12.90 -7.37
CA SER A 13 -1.19 -14.30 -6.93
C SER A 13 -2.42 -15.03 -7.48
N SER A 14 -2.27 -16.33 -7.73
CA SER A 14 -3.40 -17.22 -8.02
C SER A 14 -4.11 -17.70 -6.76
N ASP A 15 -3.50 -17.56 -5.57
CA ASP A 15 -4.14 -17.90 -4.30
C ASP A 15 -4.78 -16.65 -3.67
N SER A 16 -6.11 -16.58 -3.71
CA SER A 16 -6.88 -15.50 -3.11
C SER A 16 -6.77 -15.46 -1.58
N ARG A 17 -6.53 -16.60 -0.92
CA ARG A 17 -6.38 -16.67 0.54
C ARG A 17 -5.07 -16.02 0.98
N TYR A 18 -4.01 -16.22 0.20
CA TYR A 18 -2.72 -15.55 0.42
C TYR A 18 -2.88 -14.02 0.34
N LEU A 19 -3.56 -13.51 -0.69
CA LEU A 19 -3.79 -12.07 -0.82
C LEU A 19 -4.71 -11.52 0.27
N LYS A 20 -5.73 -12.30 0.67
CA LYS A 20 -6.63 -11.92 1.76
C LYS A 20 -5.87 -11.83 3.09
N ALA A 21 -4.98 -12.76 3.39
CA ALA A 21 -4.11 -12.70 4.57
C ALA A 21 -3.19 -11.47 4.53
N MET A 22 -2.65 -11.11 3.36
CA MET A 22 -1.87 -9.87 3.20
C MET A 22 -2.71 -8.63 3.46
N TYR A 23 -3.92 -8.56 2.89
CA TYR A 23 -4.86 -7.45 3.11
C TYR A 23 -5.22 -7.29 4.59
N GLU A 24 -5.57 -8.38 5.28
CA GLU A 24 -5.90 -8.35 6.71
C GLU A 24 -4.70 -7.91 7.58
N ALA A 25 -3.49 -8.36 7.24
CA ALA A 25 -2.27 -8.00 7.97
C ALA A 25 -1.83 -6.55 7.76
N MET A 26 -2.19 -5.95 6.61
CA MET A 26 -1.77 -4.60 6.20
C MET A 26 -2.85 -3.54 6.39
N HIS A 27 -4.10 -3.93 6.72
CA HIS A 27 -5.23 -3.02 6.75
C HIS A 27 -4.97 -1.83 7.70
N PRO A 28 -5.36 -0.59 7.31
CA PRO A 28 -4.91 0.64 7.97
C PRO A 28 -5.37 0.81 9.42
N ASP A 29 -6.35 0.03 9.90
CA ASP A 29 -6.65 -0.04 11.34
C ASP A 29 -5.45 -0.54 12.17
N ASN A 30 -4.44 -1.15 11.52
CA ASN A 30 -3.20 -1.64 12.11
C ASN A 30 -1.95 -0.81 11.73
N GLN A 31 -2.08 0.30 11.00
CA GLN A 31 -0.93 1.11 10.58
C GLN A 31 -1.12 2.59 10.86
N ASP A 32 -0.17 3.20 11.58
CA ASP A 32 -0.08 4.65 11.74
C ASP A 32 0.19 5.29 10.36
N THR A 33 -0.85 5.80 9.71
CA THR A 33 -0.71 6.50 8.45
C THR A 33 -0.02 7.85 8.70
N PRO A 34 1.11 8.16 8.02
CA PRO A 34 1.77 9.46 8.19
C PRO A 34 0.85 10.64 7.89
N CYS A 35 1.05 11.75 8.59
CA CYS A 35 0.16 12.92 8.53
C CYS A 35 0.03 13.46 7.10
N GLY A 36 -1.20 13.42 6.53
CA GLY A 36 -1.47 13.90 5.17
C GLY A 36 -1.33 12.88 4.05
N MET A 37 -1.07 11.62 4.40
CA MET A 37 -1.13 10.48 3.50
C MET A 37 -2.46 9.73 3.65
N THR A 38 -2.95 9.21 2.53
CA THR A 38 -4.03 8.24 2.48
C THR A 38 -3.48 6.98 1.85
N ILE A 39 -3.53 5.88 2.59
CA ILE A 39 -3.28 4.54 2.06
C ILE A 39 -4.65 3.93 1.77
N ASN A 40 -4.85 3.49 0.52
CA ASN A 40 -6.05 2.79 0.11
C ASN A 40 -5.63 1.45 -0.48
N ASP A 41 -6.10 0.36 0.10
CA ASP A 41 -5.74 -0.97 -0.32
C ASP A 41 -6.96 -1.83 -0.65
N TYR A 42 -6.84 -2.69 -1.65
CA TYR A 42 -7.96 -3.50 -2.13
C TYR A 42 -7.47 -4.71 -2.94
N ILE A 43 -8.32 -5.74 -3.02
CA ILE A 43 -8.07 -6.93 -3.84
C ILE A 43 -9.03 -6.92 -5.02
N VAL A 44 -8.52 -7.17 -6.23
CA VAL A 44 -9.32 -7.34 -7.46
C VAL A 44 -8.95 -8.63 -8.18
N GLU A 45 -9.92 -9.28 -8.82
CA GLU A 45 -9.64 -10.36 -9.76
C GLU A 45 -9.28 -9.75 -11.12
N VAL A 46 -8.12 -10.10 -11.67
CA VAL A 46 -7.61 -9.52 -12.94
C VAL A 46 -7.76 -10.48 -14.12
N LYS A 47 -7.78 -11.79 -13.86
CA LYS A 47 -8.06 -12.88 -14.81
C LYS A 47 -8.67 -14.04 -14.03
N PRO A 48 -9.34 -15.00 -14.68
CA PRO A 48 -9.82 -16.20 -14.01
C PRO A 48 -8.69 -16.86 -13.20
N SER A 49 -8.93 -17.06 -11.90
CA SER A 49 -7.93 -17.65 -10.97
C SER A 49 -6.65 -16.83 -10.79
N SER A 50 -6.71 -15.51 -11.00
CA SER A 50 -5.61 -14.59 -10.80
C SER A 50 -6.11 -13.32 -10.13
N TYR A 51 -5.58 -13.05 -8.95
CA TYR A 51 -5.96 -11.94 -8.11
C TYR A 51 -4.80 -10.97 -7.96
N GLU A 52 -5.14 -9.72 -7.70
CA GLU A 52 -4.20 -8.64 -7.49
C GLU A 52 -4.57 -7.88 -6.22
N TYR A 53 -3.62 -7.81 -5.29
CA TYR A 53 -3.68 -6.91 -4.15
C TYR A 53 -2.98 -5.61 -4.52
N VAL A 54 -3.71 -4.50 -4.44
CA VAL A 54 -3.24 -3.16 -4.77
C VAL A 54 -3.17 -2.33 -3.51
N VAL A 55 -2.05 -1.65 -3.29
CA VAL A 55 -1.89 -0.61 -2.27
C VAL A 55 -1.58 0.70 -2.96
N GLU A 56 -2.47 1.67 -2.82
CA GLU A 56 -2.35 3.02 -3.35
C GLU A 56 -1.97 3.98 -2.25
N ILE A 57 -0.89 4.72 -2.45
CA ILE A 57 -0.41 5.72 -1.51
C ILE A 57 -0.60 7.10 -2.15
N LYS A 58 -1.46 7.91 -1.54
CA LYS A 58 -1.84 9.24 -2.01
C LYS A 58 -1.50 10.30 -0.97
N VAL A 59 -1.24 11.51 -1.42
CA VAL A 59 -1.03 12.69 -0.57
C VAL A 59 -2.03 13.77 -0.95
N SER A 60 -2.59 14.44 0.05
CA SER A 60 -3.45 15.61 -0.18
C SER A 60 -2.64 16.76 -0.79
N GLY A 61 -3.10 17.33 -1.91
CA GLY A 61 -2.33 18.32 -2.68
C GLY A 61 -1.99 19.63 -1.96
N GLU A 62 -2.67 19.95 -0.86
CA GLU A 62 -2.32 21.08 0.01
C GLU A 62 -1.04 20.80 0.81
N LYS A 63 -0.88 19.56 1.30
CA LYS A 63 0.33 19.09 2.00
C LYS A 63 1.46 18.71 1.06
N ALA A 64 1.15 18.37 -0.19
CA ALA A 64 2.16 18.09 -1.23
C ALA A 64 3.12 19.27 -1.50
N ARG A 65 2.75 20.50 -1.13
CA ARG A 65 3.61 21.69 -1.21
C ARG A 65 4.50 21.89 0.02
N GLU A 66 4.12 21.32 1.16
CA GLU A 66 4.93 21.29 2.40
C GLU A 66 5.91 20.10 2.42
N PHE A 67 5.88 19.30 1.35
CA PHE A 67 6.60 18.05 1.15
C PHE A 67 8.06 18.26 0.73
N ASP A 68 8.76 19.24 1.30
CA ASP A 68 10.24 19.26 1.33
C ASP A 68 10.79 17.99 2.05
N SER A 69 9.92 17.23 2.72
CA SER A 69 10.12 15.89 3.27
C SER A 69 9.72 14.74 2.32
N LEU A 70 9.77 14.92 0.99
CA LEU A 70 9.66 13.82 -0.01
C LEU A 70 10.49 12.58 0.39
N ARG A 71 11.64 12.81 1.04
CA ARG A 71 12.48 11.77 1.64
C ARG A 71 11.82 11.03 2.81
N GLY A 72 11.20 11.72 3.77
CA GLY A 72 10.50 11.07 4.89
C GLY A 72 9.32 10.24 4.41
N ALA A 73 8.59 10.76 3.43
CA ALA A 73 7.52 10.01 2.79
C ALA A 73 8.02 8.78 2.01
N LEU A 74 9.18 8.89 1.35
CA LEU A 74 9.84 7.75 0.71
C LEU A 74 10.29 6.72 1.75
N ASP A 75 10.83 7.14 2.89
CA ASP A 75 11.24 6.24 3.98
C ASP A 75 10.02 5.48 4.55
N ASP A 76 8.87 6.15 4.69
CA ASP A 76 7.61 5.52 5.10
C ASP A 76 7.10 4.52 4.05
N ILE A 77 7.15 4.88 2.76
CA ILE A 77 6.82 3.97 1.64
C ILE A 77 7.75 2.76 1.62
N LEU A 78 9.05 2.96 1.86
CA LEU A 78 10.04 1.88 1.94
C LEU A 78 9.80 0.98 3.16
N SER A 79 9.32 1.53 4.27
CA SER A 79 8.90 0.77 5.45
C SER A 79 7.69 -0.13 5.14
N ILE A 80 6.65 0.42 4.50
CA ILE A 80 5.47 -0.34 4.03
C ILE A 80 5.89 -1.46 3.08
N LEU A 81 6.78 -1.15 2.13
CA LEU A 81 7.37 -2.13 1.21
C LEU A 81 8.13 -3.25 1.95
N SER A 82 8.91 -2.89 2.97
CA SER A 82 9.64 -3.86 3.80
C SER A 82 8.69 -4.78 4.55
N SER A 83 7.60 -4.24 5.11
CA SER A 83 6.55 -5.02 5.80
C SER A 83 5.86 -5.99 4.84
N ILE A 84 5.48 -5.53 3.63
CA ILE A 84 4.92 -6.38 2.57
C ILE A 84 5.88 -7.50 2.19
N SER A 85 7.18 -7.18 2.03
CA SER A 85 8.20 -8.17 1.68
C SER A 85 8.38 -9.22 2.77
N LYS A 86 8.39 -8.84 4.05
CA LYS A 86 8.49 -9.77 5.19
C LYS A 86 7.26 -10.67 5.29
N LEU A 87 6.06 -10.11 5.18
CA LEU A 87 4.81 -10.88 5.17
C LEU A 87 4.79 -11.88 4.01
N SER A 88 5.26 -11.46 2.83
CA SER A 88 5.35 -12.35 1.67
C SER A 88 6.28 -13.54 1.88
N ILE A 89 7.35 -13.39 2.67
CA ILE A 89 8.25 -14.49 3.05
C ILE A 89 7.62 -15.40 4.10
N MET A 90 6.92 -14.84 5.09
CA MET A 90 6.32 -15.62 6.18
C MET A 90 5.10 -16.44 5.75
N LEU A 91 4.37 -15.96 4.74
CA LEU A 91 3.14 -16.59 4.24
C LEU A 91 3.37 -17.58 3.10
N LYS A 92 4.61 -17.70 2.60
CA LYS A 92 5.04 -18.71 1.62
C LYS A 92 5.58 -19.95 2.32
#